data_AF-A0A847A5M1-F1
#
_entry.id   AF-A0A847A5M1-F1
#
_cell.length_a   1.000
_cell.length_b   1.000
_cell.length_c   1.000
_cell.angle_alpha   90.00
_cell.angle_beta   90.00
_cell.angle_gamma   90.00
#
_symmetry.space_group_name_H-M   'P 1'
#
loop_
_entity.id
_entity.type
_entity.pdbx_description
1 polymer ?
#
loop_
_entity_poly.entity_id
_entity_poly.type
_entity_poly.pdbx_seq_one_letter_code
_entity_poly.pdbx_strand_id
1 'polypeptide(L)'
;VDSGRITEEAAKTHTRRSVLMRVLGDVDSSPEIDTEVLDTKPGDLWLLCSDGLCGYVEDDDVERILLRRHSLQGAVDGLIDKALSFGAPDNVTVVLVETQPGPASNTEPGDPRFAGSAATQPDEQEELSTARVKIMGRRRAIRRAQPAAESHFEPRVDGYLNELIAETKRRNRRRRLFWTLGLLAVVAVLLGGVALGYQWTQSRYFVGTDGQTVIIYQGVQQNIGSISLSSVAENTEIPLTALDGLERRQIERTLSAGSLEEAREIVARLGAVSTS
;
A
#
# COMPACT_ATOMS: atom_id res chain seq x y z
N VAL A 1 -32.24 -11.72 17.93
CA VAL A 1 -33.67 -11.41 18.16
C VAL A 1 -34.45 -12.72 18.24
N ASP A 2 -34.25 -13.63 17.27
CA ASP A 2 -34.97 -14.92 17.16
C ASP A 2 -34.79 -15.89 18.35
N SER A 3 -33.67 -15.79 19.07
CA SER A 3 -33.45 -16.55 20.31
C SER A 3 -33.98 -15.88 21.59
N GLY A 4 -34.69 -14.75 21.46
CA GLY A 4 -35.30 -14.00 22.57
C GLY A 4 -34.34 -13.23 23.47
N ARG A 5 -33.04 -13.15 23.14
CA ARG A 5 -32.00 -12.55 24.00
C ARG A 5 -31.89 -11.03 23.94
N ILE A 6 -32.41 -10.40 22.89
CA ILE A 6 -32.43 -8.94 22.69
C ILE A 6 -33.74 -8.56 21.99
N THR A 7 -34.29 -7.39 22.33
CA THR A 7 -35.43 -6.83 21.59
C THR A 7 -34.99 -6.33 20.21
N GLU A 8 -35.95 -6.12 19.32
CA GLU A 8 -35.71 -5.61 17.97
C GLU A 8 -35.11 -4.19 18.01
N GLU A 9 -35.59 -3.32 18.91
CA GLU A 9 -35.02 -1.97 19.06
C GLU A 9 -33.58 -2.04 19.58
N ALA A 10 -33.29 -2.95 20.52
CA ALA A 10 -31.95 -3.15 21.05
C ALA A 10 -30.98 -3.74 20.01
N ALA A 11 -31.49 -4.51 19.04
CA ALA A 11 -30.69 -5.04 17.94
C ALA A 11 -30.23 -3.95 16.97
N LYS A 12 -31.10 -2.96 16.66
CA LYS A 12 -30.79 -1.84 15.76
C LYS A 12 -29.57 -1.02 16.20
N THR A 13 -29.32 -0.87 17.52
CA THR A 13 -28.19 -0.12 18.08
C THR A 13 -27.05 -0.99 18.61
N HIS A 14 -27.10 -2.31 18.40
CA HIS A 14 -26.11 -3.21 18.97
C HIS A 14 -24.73 -3.05 18.31
N THR A 15 -23.65 -3.10 19.11
CA THR A 15 -22.26 -2.97 18.62
C THR A 15 -21.89 -4.03 17.58
N ARG A 16 -22.61 -5.16 17.54
CA ARG A 16 -22.43 -6.26 16.58
C ARG A 16 -23.57 -6.40 15.57
N ARG A 17 -24.33 -5.33 15.29
CA ARG A 17 -25.49 -5.38 14.36
C ARG A 17 -25.12 -5.81 12.94
N SER A 18 -23.90 -5.49 12.47
CA SER A 18 -23.42 -5.81 11.12
C SER A 18 -22.69 -7.16 11.01
N VAL A 19 -22.77 -8.02 12.02
CA VAL A 19 -22.14 -9.36 11.96
C VAL A 19 -23.06 -10.31 11.21
N LEU A 20 -22.65 -10.68 9.99
CA LEU A 20 -23.36 -11.65 9.15
C LEU A 20 -23.06 -13.08 9.59
N MET A 21 -24.11 -13.92 9.66
CA MET A 21 -24.00 -15.34 9.99
C MET A 21 -23.84 -16.22 8.73
N ARG A 22 -24.19 -15.70 7.55
CA ARG A 22 -24.10 -16.35 6.23
C ARG A 22 -23.52 -15.35 5.22
N VAL A 23 -22.56 -15.78 4.42
CA VAL A 23 -21.92 -14.97 3.35
C VAL A 23 -21.62 -15.89 2.16
N LEU A 24 -21.80 -15.38 0.95
CA LEU A 24 -21.46 -16.08 -0.29
C LEU A 24 -19.94 -15.98 -0.58
N GLY A 25 -19.23 -17.12 -0.73
CA GLY A 25 -17.79 -17.13 -1.03
C GLY A 25 -17.13 -18.51 -1.03
N ASP A 26 -15.81 -18.55 -1.30
CA ASP A 26 -14.98 -19.75 -1.56
C ASP A 26 -14.75 -20.68 -0.35
N VAL A 27 -15.52 -20.51 0.72
CA VAL A 27 -15.37 -21.25 1.98
C VAL A 27 -16.36 -22.42 2.05
N ASP A 28 -17.46 -22.35 1.29
CA ASP A 28 -18.47 -23.41 1.22
C ASP A 28 -19.09 -23.48 -0.19
N SER A 29 -19.10 -24.65 -0.80
CA SER A 29 -19.56 -24.85 -2.19
C SER A 29 -21.09 -24.82 -2.34
N SER A 30 -21.84 -24.80 -1.23
CA SER A 30 -23.31 -24.82 -1.24
C SER A 30 -23.88 -24.06 -0.04
N PRO A 31 -23.95 -22.72 -0.08
CA PRO A 31 -24.62 -21.95 0.97
C PRO A 31 -26.10 -22.33 1.04
N GLU A 32 -26.65 -22.42 2.24
CA GLU A 32 -28.10 -22.46 2.41
C GLU A 32 -28.68 -21.11 1.93
N ILE A 33 -29.69 -21.16 1.07
CA ILE A 33 -30.36 -19.99 0.51
C ILE A 33 -31.82 -20.05 0.94
N ASP A 34 -32.31 -18.97 1.54
CA ASP A 34 -33.71 -18.86 1.92
C ASP A 34 -34.50 -18.45 0.67
N THR A 35 -35.47 -19.27 0.28
CA THR A 35 -36.30 -19.05 -0.90
C THR A 35 -37.76 -18.97 -0.46
N GLU A 36 -38.43 -17.90 -0.85
CA GLU A 36 -39.84 -17.69 -0.57
C GLU A 36 -40.56 -17.28 -1.86
N VAL A 37 -41.77 -17.80 -2.05
CA VAL A 37 -42.64 -17.46 -3.18
C VAL A 37 -43.86 -16.75 -2.62
N LEU A 38 -44.06 -15.52 -3.08
CA LEU A 38 -45.10 -14.63 -2.60
C LEU A 38 -46.01 -14.24 -3.77
N ASP A 39 -47.32 -14.36 -3.58
CA ASP A 39 -48.30 -13.93 -4.58
C ASP A 39 -48.31 -12.41 -4.70
N THR A 40 -48.46 -11.91 -5.92
CA THR A 40 -48.51 -10.48 -6.21
C THR A 40 -49.85 -10.05 -6.79
N LYS A 41 -50.29 -8.85 -6.42
CA LYS A 41 -51.45 -8.16 -7.01
C LYS A 41 -50.95 -6.97 -7.83
N PRO A 42 -51.69 -6.53 -8.85
CA PRO A 42 -51.37 -5.29 -9.56
C PRO A 42 -51.31 -4.10 -8.60
N GLY A 43 -50.24 -3.32 -8.70
CA GLY A 43 -49.97 -2.15 -7.87
C GLY A 43 -49.14 -2.42 -6.61
N ASP A 44 -48.77 -3.67 -6.35
CA ASP A 44 -47.86 -4.02 -5.26
C ASP A 44 -46.45 -3.46 -5.54
N LEU A 45 -45.83 -2.94 -4.49
CA LEU A 45 -44.46 -2.44 -4.51
C LEU A 45 -43.53 -3.37 -3.75
N TRP A 46 -42.45 -3.76 -4.43
CA TRP A 46 -41.37 -4.55 -3.88
C TRP A 46 -40.13 -3.67 -3.72
N LEU A 47 -39.67 -3.54 -2.49
CA LEU A 47 -38.45 -2.81 -2.14
C LEU A 47 -37.38 -3.82 -1.70
N LEU A 48 -36.30 -3.90 -2.48
CA LEU A 48 -35.05 -4.54 -2.06
C LEU A 48 -34.04 -3.44 -1.75
N CYS A 49 -33.39 -3.52 -0.60
CA CYS A 49 -32.38 -2.55 -0.22
C CYS A 49 -31.24 -3.19 0.57
N SER A 50 -30.06 -2.54 0.55
CA SER A 50 -28.97 -2.86 1.47
C SER A 50 -29.25 -2.33 2.87
N ASP A 51 -28.48 -2.83 3.85
CA ASP A 51 -28.45 -2.32 5.23
C ASP A 51 -28.08 -0.83 5.32
N GLY A 52 -27.43 -0.27 4.30
CA GLY A 52 -27.24 1.17 4.13
C GLY A 52 -28.53 1.99 4.07
N LEU A 53 -29.67 1.40 3.66
CA LEU A 53 -30.99 2.04 3.74
C LEU A 53 -31.69 1.69 5.05
N CYS A 54 -32.02 0.41 5.25
CA CYS A 54 -32.88 -0.04 6.36
C CYS A 54 -32.22 0.07 7.75
N GLY A 55 -30.89 0.22 7.81
CA GLY A 55 -30.17 0.47 9.05
C GLY A 55 -30.26 1.92 9.57
N TYR A 56 -30.76 2.85 8.75
CA TYR A 56 -30.75 4.29 9.04
C TYR A 56 -32.06 5.02 8.70
N VAL A 57 -32.85 4.53 7.76
CA VAL A 57 -34.17 5.07 7.43
C VAL A 57 -35.24 4.17 8.05
N GLU A 58 -36.07 4.74 8.93
CA GLU A 58 -37.15 4.00 9.58
C GLU A 58 -38.30 3.70 8.61
N ASP A 59 -39.02 2.60 8.87
CA ASP A 59 -40.08 2.08 8.00
C ASP A 59 -41.19 3.11 7.72
N ASP A 60 -41.57 3.93 8.72
CA ASP A 60 -42.56 5.01 8.57
C ASP A 60 -42.14 6.10 7.56
N ASP A 61 -40.84 6.36 7.45
CA ASP A 61 -40.31 7.32 6.48
C ASP A 61 -40.25 6.68 5.09
N VAL A 62 -39.86 5.39 5.01
CA VAL A 62 -39.90 4.61 3.76
C VAL A 62 -41.32 4.57 3.20
N GLU A 63 -42.31 4.18 4.01
CA GLU A 63 -43.72 4.11 3.62
C GLU A 63 -44.21 5.47 3.12
N ARG A 64 -43.90 6.55 3.83
CA ARG A 64 -44.29 7.91 3.44
C ARG A 64 -43.73 8.32 2.09
N ILE A 65 -42.45 8.00 1.82
CA ILE A 65 -41.80 8.30 0.53
C ILE A 65 -42.46 7.48 -0.58
N LEU A 66 -42.68 6.17 -0.35
CA LEU A 66 -43.30 5.28 -1.33
C LEU A 66 -44.75 5.67 -1.63
N LEU A 67 -45.55 6.05 -0.63
CA LEU A 67 -46.95 6.47 -0.82
C LEU A 67 -47.10 7.81 -1.54
N ARG A 68 -46.13 8.72 -1.39
CA ARG A 68 -46.15 10.06 -2.03
C ARG A 68 -45.44 10.10 -3.39
N ARG A 69 -44.94 8.96 -3.87
CA ARG A 69 -44.19 8.88 -5.12
C ARG A 69 -45.02 9.36 -6.31
N HIS A 70 -44.37 10.06 -7.23
CA HIS A 70 -44.93 10.36 -8.56
C HIS A 70 -44.36 9.45 -9.65
N SER A 71 -43.18 8.86 -9.38
CA SER A 71 -42.51 7.87 -10.24
C SER A 71 -41.64 6.95 -9.38
N LEU A 72 -41.32 5.76 -9.89
CA LEU A 72 -40.42 4.84 -9.19
C LEU A 72 -39.03 5.44 -8.98
N GLN A 73 -38.48 6.09 -10.02
CA GLN A 73 -37.18 6.76 -9.91
C GLN A 73 -37.20 7.85 -8.84
N GLY A 74 -38.24 8.69 -8.81
CA GLY A 74 -38.35 9.74 -7.79
C GLY A 74 -38.50 9.18 -6.37
N ALA A 75 -39.13 8.02 -6.21
CA ALA A 75 -39.17 7.33 -4.92
C ALA A 75 -37.78 6.83 -4.49
N VAL A 76 -37.05 6.19 -5.41
CA VAL A 76 -35.68 5.73 -5.19
C VAL A 76 -34.76 6.89 -4.83
N ASP A 77 -34.82 7.99 -5.57
CA ASP A 77 -34.04 9.19 -5.29
C ASP A 77 -34.36 9.75 -3.89
N GLY A 78 -35.65 9.83 -3.54
CA GLY A 78 -36.08 10.28 -2.20
C GLY A 78 -35.61 9.37 -1.07
N LEU A 79 -35.57 8.05 -1.27
CA LEU A 79 -35.02 7.09 -0.30
C LEU A 79 -33.51 7.26 -0.15
N ILE A 80 -32.78 7.43 -1.25
CA ILE A 80 -31.34 7.66 -1.24
C ILE A 80 -31.03 8.98 -0.54
N ASP A 81 -31.69 10.08 -0.91
CA ASP A 81 -31.47 11.39 -0.29
C ASP A 81 -31.72 11.35 1.22
N LYS A 82 -32.78 10.65 1.64
CA LYS A 82 -33.08 10.44 3.06
C LYS A 82 -31.98 9.66 3.75
N ALA A 83 -31.47 8.58 3.17
CA ALA A 83 -30.35 7.82 3.74
C ALA A 83 -29.07 8.66 3.83
N LEU A 84 -28.76 9.42 2.78
CA LEU A 84 -27.59 10.30 2.72
C LEU A 84 -27.67 11.42 3.77
N SER A 85 -28.87 11.91 4.10
CA SER A 85 -29.07 12.94 5.13
C SER A 85 -28.60 12.51 6.54
N PHE A 86 -28.50 11.21 6.79
CA PHE A 86 -27.94 10.66 8.04
C PHE A 86 -26.40 10.53 8.03
N GLY A 87 -25.73 11.07 7.00
CA GLY A 87 -24.26 11.10 6.91
C GLY A 87 -23.63 9.95 6.12
N ALA A 88 -24.43 9.23 5.32
CA ALA A 88 -24.00 8.17 4.39
C ALA A 88 -22.90 7.23 4.95
N PRO A 89 -23.11 6.59 6.11
CA PRO A 89 -22.11 5.76 6.76
C PRO A 89 -21.81 4.44 6.01
N ASP A 90 -22.65 4.07 5.05
CA ASP A 90 -22.51 2.85 4.24
C ASP A 90 -23.00 3.07 2.80
N ASN A 91 -22.70 2.11 1.92
CA ASN A 91 -23.20 2.07 0.55
C ASN A 91 -24.70 1.77 0.54
N VAL A 92 -25.45 2.66 -0.10
CA VAL A 92 -26.90 2.53 -0.21
C VAL A 92 -27.24 1.97 -1.59
N THR A 93 -27.84 0.79 -1.62
CA THR A 93 -28.38 0.16 -2.83
C THR A 93 -29.88 -0.01 -2.66
N VAL A 94 -30.66 0.41 -3.66
CA VAL A 94 -32.12 0.35 -3.65
C VAL A 94 -32.63 -0.17 -4.99
N VAL A 95 -33.52 -1.14 -4.96
CA VAL A 95 -34.26 -1.66 -6.11
C VAL A 95 -35.74 -1.60 -5.79
N LEU A 96 -36.50 -0.91 -6.64
CA LEU A 96 -37.95 -0.78 -6.50
C LEU A 96 -38.62 -1.40 -7.72
N VAL A 97 -39.55 -2.32 -7.49
CA VAL A 97 -40.32 -2.98 -8.54
C VAL A 97 -41.80 -2.79 -8.25
N GLU A 98 -42.54 -2.31 -9.25
CA GLU A 98 -44.00 -2.17 -9.19
C GLU A 98 -44.64 -3.20 -10.12
N THR A 99 -45.57 -3.96 -9.57
CA THR A 99 -46.31 -4.94 -10.35
C THR A 99 -47.38 -4.24 -11.18
N GLN A 100 -47.32 -4.41 -12.49
CA GLN A 100 -48.32 -3.84 -13.39
C GLN A 100 -49.36 -4.90 -13.74
N PRO A 101 -50.61 -4.49 -14.02
CA PRO A 101 -51.61 -5.39 -14.58
C PRO A 101 -51.14 -5.86 -15.96
N GLY A 102 -50.66 -7.10 -16.04
CA GLY A 102 -50.42 -7.79 -17.31
C GLY A 102 -51.70 -8.47 -17.80
N PRO A 103 -51.86 -8.69 -19.13
CA PRO A 103 -52.84 -9.67 -19.59
C PRO A 103 -52.53 -11.01 -18.89
N ALA A 104 -53.55 -11.75 -18.50
CA ALA A 104 -53.39 -13.13 -18.04
C ALA A 104 -52.81 -13.97 -19.20
N SER A 105 -51.49 -13.92 -19.36
CA SER A 105 -50.81 -14.69 -20.37
C SER A 105 -50.74 -16.11 -19.83
N ASN A 106 -51.44 -17.04 -20.49
CA ASN A 106 -51.19 -18.49 -20.38
C ASN A 106 -49.81 -18.87 -20.95
N THR A 107 -48.86 -17.94 -20.92
CA THR A 107 -47.48 -18.14 -21.32
C THR A 107 -46.79 -18.78 -20.13
N GLU A 108 -46.36 -20.03 -20.31
CA GLU A 108 -45.38 -20.70 -19.46
C GLU A 108 -44.36 -19.66 -18.95
N PRO A 109 -44.05 -19.62 -17.64
CA PRO A 109 -43.06 -18.67 -17.12
C PRO A 109 -41.81 -18.78 -17.99
N GLY A 110 -41.49 -17.69 -18.69
CA GLY A 110 -40.36 -17.68 -19.63
C GLY A 110 -39.07 -18.01 -18.89
N ASP A 111 -38.08 -18.55 -19.62
CA ASP A 111 -36.78 -18.88 -19.03
C ASP A 111 -36.25 -17.69 -18.22
N PRO A 112 -35.77 -17.93 -16.98
CA PRO A 112 -35.27 -16.87 -16.10
C PRO A 112 -34.17 -16.11 -16.82
N ARG A 113 -34.37 -14.80 -16.97
CA ARG A 113 -33.40 -13.91 -17.61
C ARG A 113 -32.61 -13.17 -16.53
N PHE A 114 -31.31 -13.37 -16.53
CA PHE A 114 -30.40 -12.57 -15.71
C PHE A 114 -30.21 -11.19 -16.35
N ALA A 115 -30.15 -10.14 -15.52
CA ALA A 115 -29.98 -8.75 -15.94
C ALA A 115 -28.79 -8.09 -15.23
N GLY A 116 -28.26 -7.01 -15.80
CA GLY A 116 -27.15 -6.24 -15.21
C GLY A 116 -25.85 -7.05 -15.11
N SER A 117 -25.13 -6.90 -14.00
CA SER A 117 -23.86 -7.59 -13.76
C SER A 117 -23.98 -9.12 -13.68
N ALA A 118 -25.18 -9.65 -13.41
CA ALA A 118 -25.45 -11.09 -13.40
C ALA A 118 -25.80 -11.64 -14.80
N ALA A 119 -26.10 -10.77 -15.77
CA ALA A 119 -26.32 -11.18 -17.16
C ALA A 119 -25.02 -11.57 -17.86
N THR A 120 -23.89 -11.08 -17.35
CA THR A 120 -22.57 -11.53 -17.77
C THR A 120 -22.32 -12.88 -17.11
N GLN A 121 -22.60 -13.97 -17.83
CA GLN A 121 -22.02 -15.25 -17.44
C GLN A 121 -20.51 -15.03 -17.40
N PRO A 122 -19.81 -15.33 -16.30
CA PRO A 122 -18.36 -15.35 -16.32
C PRO A 122 -17.98 -16.35 -17.40
N ASP A 123 -17.31 -15.88 -18.44
CA ASP A 123 -16.74 -16.73 -19.47
C ASP A 123 -15.90 -17.77 -18.73
N GLU A 124 -16.21 -19.07 -18.85
CA GLU A 124 -15.45 -20.14 -18.16
C GLU A 124 -13.95 -20.12 -18.54
N GLN A 125 -13.58 -19.31 -19.54
CA GLN A 125 -12.22 -19.08 -20.03
C GLN A 125 -11.54 -17.82 -19.49
N GLU A 126 -12.25 -16.89 -18.83
CA GLU A 126 -11.58 -15.88 -18.03
C GLU A 126 -11.21 -16.51 -16.68
N GLU A 127 -10.12 -17.28 -16.71
CA GLU A 127 -9.18 -17.32 -15.59
C GLU A 127 -8.82 -15.86 -15.30
N LEU A 128 -9.64 -15.21 -14.46
CA LEU A 128 -9.30 -13.97 -13.79
C LEU A 128 -7.90 -14.20 -13.26
N SER A 129 -6.96 -13.47 -13.86
CA SER A 129 -5.55 -13.53 -13.60
C SER A 129 -5.27 -13.15 -12.14
N THR A 130 -5.54 -14.10 -11.27
CA THR A 130 -5.05 -14.25 -9.90
C THR A 130 -3.55 -14.59 -9.91
N ALA A 131 -2.85 -14.30 -11.02
CA ALA A 131 -1.41 -14.29 -11.17
C ALA A 131 -0.70 -13.38 -10.15
N ARG A 132 -1.44 -12.54 -9.38
CA ARG A 132 -0.90 -11.82 -8.22
C ARG A 132 -1.01 -12.53 -6.86
N VAL A 133 -1.72 -13.65 -6.74
CA VAL A 133 -1.86 -14.38 -5.46
C VAL A 133 -1.06 -15.70 -5.42
N LYS A 134 -0.65 -16.25 -6.57
CA LYS A 134 0.10 -17.53 -6.64
C LYS A 134 1.60 -17.49 -6.27
N ILE A 135 2.13 -16.40 -5.70
CA ILE A 135 3.56 -16.34 -5.30
C ILE A 135 3.82 -16.73 -3.83
N MET A 136 2.79 -16.94 -2.99
CA MET A 136 3.01 -17.47 -1.63
C MET A 136 1.99 -18.55 -1.24
N GLY A 137 2.30 -19.80 -1.58
CA GLY A 137 1.51 -20.96 -1.16
C GLY A 137 2.35 -22.23 -1.01
N ARG A 138 3.45 -22.18 -0.26
CA ARG A 138 4.19 -23.40 0.12
C ARG A 138 3.31 -24.26 1.05
N ARG A 139 2.88 -25.40 0.53
CA ARG A 139 2.61 -26.69 1.20
C ARG A 139 2.00 -26.59 2.61
N ARG A 140 0.67 -26.57 2.71
CA ARG A 140 -0.03 -27.06 3.91
C ARG A 140 -0.66 -28.42 3.60
N ALA A 141 -0.27 -29.43 4.37
CA ALA A 141 -0.81 -30.77 4.29
C ALA A 141 -2.29 -30.74 4.71
N ILE A 142 -3.15 -31.29 3.86
CA ILE A 142 -4.58 -31.47 4.12
C ILE A 142 -4.71 -32.45 5.28
N ARG A 143 -5.19 -31.98 6.44
CA ARG A 143 -5.52 -32.83 7.59
C ARG A 143 -6.86 -33.50 7.31
N ARG A 144 -6.86 -34.84 7.32
CA ARG A 144 -8.04 -35.69 7.14
C ARG A 144 -9.05 -35.43 8.28
N ALA A 145 -10.31 -35.18 7.93
CA ALA A 145 -11.39 -34.94 8.89
C ALA A 145 -11.70 -36.20 9.72
N GLN A 146 -11.82 -36.05 11.04
CA GLN A 146 -12.36 -37.07 11.93
C GLN A 146 -13.88 -36.89 12.08
N PRO A 147 -14.67 -37.97 12.23
CA PRO A 147 -16.11 -37.87 12.41
C PRO A 147 -16.42 -37.28 13.78
N ALA A 148 -17.27 -36.24 13.81
CA ALA A 148 -17.65 -35.53 15.02
C ALA A 148 -18.67 -36.35 15.83
N ALA A 149 -18.31 -36.68 17.07
CA ALA A 149 -19.28 -37.06 18.08
C ALA A 149 -19.95 -35.80 18.62
N GLU A 150 -21.28 -35.83 18.73
CA GLU A 150 -22.11 -34.74 19.29
C GLU A 150 -21.57 -34.30 20.65
N SER A 151 -21.01 -33.08 20.70
CA SER A 151 -20.58 -32.44 21.93
C SER A 151 -20.95 -30.97 21.89
N HIS A 152 -21.79 -30.60 22.86
CA HIS A 152 -21.99 -29.27 23.44
C HIS A 152 -21.11 -28.15 22.84
N PHE A 153 -21.73 -27.27 22.04
CA PHE A 153 -21.07 -26.14 21.40
C PHE A 153 -20.87 -24.99 22.38
N GLU A 154 -19.69 -24.90 23.00
CA GLU A 154 -19.17 -23.63 23.50
C GLU A 154 -18.57 -22.87 22.32
N PRO A 155 -19.03 -21.65 22.00
CA PRO A 155 -18.59 -20.93 20.82
C PRO A 155 -17.11 -20.57 20.97
N ARG A 156 -16.24 -21.27 20.22
CA ARG A 156 -14.77 -21.16 20.18
C ARG A 156 -14.27 -19.84 19.57
N VAL A 157 -14.98 -18.73 19.78
CA VAL A 157 -14.77 -17.43 19.10
C VAL A 157 -13.52 -16.73 19.65
N ASP A 158 -13.25 -16.86 20.95
CA ASP A 158 -12.02 -16.30 21.54
C ASP A 158 -10.77 -16.99 20.98
N GLY A 159 -10.84 -18.29 20.71
CA GLY A 159 -9.76 -19.04 20.07
C GLY A 159 -9.50 -18.57 18.62
N TYR A 160 -10.56 -18.44 17.83
CA TYR A 160 -10.48 -18.01 16.43
C TYR A 160 -10.03 -16.55 16.29
N LEU A 161 -10.56 -15.64 17.11
CA LEU A 161 -10.17 -14.23 17.12
C LEU A 161 -8.70 -14.07 17.56
N ASN A 162 -8.27 -14.80 18.60
CA ASN A 162 -6.88 -14.82 19.01
C ASN A 162 -5.96 -15.40 17.92
N GLU A 163 -6.43 -16.38 17.14
CA GLU A 163 -5.70 -16.94 16.00
C GLU A 163 -5.55 -15.92 14.86
N LEU A 164 -6.60 -15.19 14.49
CA LEU A 164 -6.53 -14.10 13.50
C LEU A 164 -5.65 -12.92 13.96
N ILE A 165 -5.76 -12.52 15.24
CA ILE A 165 -4.91 -11.47 15.83
C ILE A 165 -3.45 -11.94 15.85
N ALA A 166 -3.18 -13.21 16.18
CA ALA A 166 -1.84 -13.76 16.14
C ALA A 166 -1.29 -13.83 14.71
N GLU A 167 -2.12 -14.17 13.72
CA GLU A 167 -1.70 -14.24 12.31
C GLU A 167 -1.41 -12.86 11.72
N THR A 168 -2.25 -11.86 11.98
CA THR A 168 -2.01 -10.47 11.57
C THR A 168 -0.77 -9.87 12.26
N LYS A 169 -0.57 -10.14 13.56
CA LYS A 169 0.62 -9.72 14.31
C LYS A 169 1.91 -10.35 13.75
N ARG A 170 1.87 -11.61 13.30
CA ARG A 170 3.00 -12.27 12.62
C ARG A 170 3.31 -11.61 11.27
N ARG A 171 2.30 -11.30 10.45
CA ARG A 171 2.48 -10.61 9.16
C ARG A 171 3.05 -9.20 9.35
N ASN A 172 2.55 -8.45 10.32
CA ASN A 172 3.03 -7.10 10.62
C ASN A 172 4.45 -7.10 11.18
N ARG A 173 4.82 -8.06 12.05
CA ARG A 173 6.20 -8.21 12.52
C ARG A 173 7.18 -8.50 11.38
N ARG A 174 6.80 -9.41 10.45
CA ARG A 174 7.64 -9.70 9.27
C ARG A 174 7.80 -8.48 8.38
N ARG A 175 6.70 -7.78 8.05
CA ARG A 175 6.78 -6.53 7.25
C ARG A 175 7.69 -5.50 7.91
N ARG A 176 7.51 -5.25 9.22
CA ARG A 176 8.38 -4.32 9.96
C ARG A 176 9.83 -4.76 9.93
N LEU A 177 10.12 -6.05 10.14
CA LEU A 177 11.48 -6.58 10.08
C LEU A 177 12.10 -6.40 8.69
N PHE A 178 11.37 -6.71 7.62
CA PHE A 178 11.86 -6.52 6.25
C PHE A 178 12.09 -5.05 5.91
N TRP A 179 11.20 -4.15 6.35
CA TRP A 179 11.41 -2.70 6.19
C TRP A 179 12.62 -2.20 6.99
N THR A 180 12.81 -2.65 8.22
CA THR A 180 13.99 -2.28 9.03
C THR A 180 15.29 -2.83 8.44
N LEU A 181 15.28 -4.06 7.92
CA LEU A 181 16.43 -4.67 7.25
C LEU A 181 16.75 -3.93 5.93
N GLY A 182 15.73 -3.59 5.16
CA GLY A 182 15.88 -2.80 3.93
C GLY A 182 16.49 -1.43 4.23
N LEU A 183 15.99 -0.72 5.24
CA LEU A 183 16.55 0.56 5.68
C LEU A 183 18.03 0.42 6.10
N LEU A 184 18.35 -0.61 6.89
CA LEU A 184 19.72 -0.86 7.35
C LEU A 184 20.65 -1.17 6.18
N ALA A 185 20.19 -1.92 5.19
CA ALA A 185 20.96 -2.21 3.98
C ALA A 185 21.26 -0.92 3.18
N VAL A 186 20.27 -0.03 3.02
CA VAL A 186 20.49 1.27 2.34
C VAL A 186 21.52 2.11 3.10
N VAL A 187 21.41 2.19 4.42
CA VAL A 187 22.38 2.92 5.26
C VAL A 187 23.79 2.32 5.11
N ALA A 188 23.91 0.99 5.11
CA ALA A 188 25.20 0.31 4.92
C ALA A 188 25.83 0.63 3.55
N VAL A 189 25.03 0.68 2.48
CA VAL A 189 25.51 1.05 1.14
C VAL A 189 25.98 2.50 1.11
N LEU A 190 25.22 3.43 1.72
CA LEU A 190 25.60 4.84 1.80
C LEU A 190 26.91 5.03 2.58
N LEU A 191 27.03 4.40 3.76
CA LEU A 191 28.25 4.45 4.56
C LEU A 191 29.43 3.83 3.82
N GLY A 192 29.23 2.71 3.12
CA GLY A 192 30.25 2.10 2.27
C GLY A 192 30.70 3.02 1.15
N GLY A 193 29.77 3.69 0.47
CA GLY A 193 30.07 4.68 -0.58
C GLY A 193 30.89 5.87 -0.06
N VAL A 194 30.51 6.42 1.10
CA VAL A 194 31.26 7.51 1.75
C VAL A 194 32.66 7.05 2.15
N ALA A 195 32.81 5.85 2.74
CA ALA A 195 34.09 5.31 3.14
C ALA A 195 35.03 5.08 1.94
N LEU A 196 34.51 4.51 0.85
CA LEU A 196 35.26 4.32 -0.39
C LEU A 196 35.66 5.65 -1.03
N GLY A 197 34.74 6.63 -1.05
CA GLY A 197 35.04 7.98 -1.52
C GLY A 197 36.13 8.66 -0.69
N TYR A 198 36.05 8.56 0.64
CA TYR A 198 37.08 9.10 1.53
C TYR A 198 38.43 8.42 1.32
N GLN A 199 38.48 7.09 1.27
CA GLN A 199 39.72 6.35 0.97
C GLN A 199 40.33 6.74 -0.38
N TRP A 200 39.50 6.94 -1.41
CA TRP A 200 39.96 7.40 -2.71
C TRP A 200 40.60 8.79 -2.62
N THR A 201 39.98 9.74 -1.92
CA THR A 201 40.57 11.08 -1.74
C THR A 201 41.92 11.03 -1.00
N GLN A 202 42.04 10.16 0.01
CA GLN A 202 43.28 10.03 0.80
C GLN A 202 44.44 9.40 0.03
N SER A 203 44.18 8.73 -1.10
CA SER A 203 45.22 8.17 -1.97
C SER A 203 45.74 9.15 -3.04
N ARG A 204 45.17 10.35 -3.12
CA ARG A 204 45.55 11.37 -4.12
C ARG A 204 46.38 12.46 -3.48
N TYR A 205 47.32 12.98 -4.26
CA TYR A 205 48.17 14.09 -3.89
C TYR A 205 48.17 15.11 -5.02
N PHE A 206 48.45 16.37 -4.70
CA PHE A 206 48.73 17.37 -5.71
C PHE A 206 49.69 18.43 -5.17
N VAL A 207 50.46 19.04 -6.05
CA VAL A 207 51.35 20.15 -5.75
C VAL A 207 50.62 21.44 -6.11
N GLY A 208 50.57 22.38 -5.17
CA GLY A 208 49.94 23.69 -5.32
C GLY A 208 50.71 24.77 -4.58
N THR A 209 50.06 25.90 -4.29
CA THR A 209 50.66 27.01 -3.54
C THR A 209 49.64 27.64 -2.59
N ASP A 210 50.12 28.13 -1.45
CA ASP A 210 49.37 29.00 -0.53
C ASP A 210 49.51 30.49 -0.88
N GLY A 211 50.19 30.81 -1.98
CA GLY A 211 50.51 32.16 -2.43
C GLY A 211 51.92 32.62 -2.05
N GLN A 212 52.64 31.89 -1.18
CA GLN A 212 54.01 32.22 -0.79
C GLN A 212 55.00 31.11 -1.12
N THR A 213 54.66 29.86 -0.81
CA THR A 213 55.53 28.70 -1.08
C THR A 213 54.80 27.62 -1.87
N VAL A 214 55.58 26.67 -2.38
CA VAL A 214 55.05 25.45 -3.00
C VAL A 214 54.67 24.46 -1.88
N ILE A 215 53.46 23.93 -1.93
CA ILE A 215 52.92 23.00 -0.92
C ILE A 215 52.41 21.73 -1.59
N ILE A 216 52.70 20.60 -0.98
CA ILE A 216 52.10 19.32 -1.34
C ILE A 216 50.85 19.12 -0.49
N TYR A 217 49.71 18.93 -1.15
CA TYR A 217 48.42 18.63 -0.52
C TYR A 217 48.08 17.16 -0.71
N GLN A 218 47.47 16.56 0.32
CA GLN A 218 46.83 15.25 0.25
C GLN A 218 45.33 15.46 0.10
N GLY A 219 44.72 14.81 -0.90
CA GLY A 219 43.30 14.95 -1.22
C GLY A 219 43.03 15.33 -2.67
N VAL A 220 41.85 15.91 -2.89
CA VAL A 220 41.43 16.42 -4.20
C VAL A 220 41.29 17.94 -4.15
N GLN A 221 41.67 18.60 -5.24
CA GLN A 221 41.63 20.07 -5.36
C GLN A 221 40.21 20.68 -5.32
N GLN A 222 39.16 19.86 -5.44
CA GLN A 222 37.77 20.34 -5.51
C GLN A 222 37.21 20.56 -4.10
N ASN A 223 36.61 21.73 -3.88
CA ASN A 223 35.93 22.06 -2.63
C ASN A 223 34.43 21.80 -2.77
N ILE A 224 33.82 21.19 -1.76
CA ILE A 224 32.37 21.02 -1.70
C ILE A 224 31.81 22.08 -0.76
N GLY A 225 31.31 23.16 -1.34
CA GLY A 225 30.83 24.32 -0.57
C GLY A 225 31.96 24.91 0.26
N SER A 226 31.81 24.90 1.59
CA SER A 226 32.79 25.42 2.55
C SER A 226 33.80 24.37 3.04
N ILE A 227 33.73 23.13 2.57
CA ILE A 227 34.57 22.04 3.06
C ILE A 227 35.70 21.78 2.04
N SER A 228 36.94 21.93 2.49
CA SER A 228 38.12 21.48 1.74
C SER A 228 38.24 19.96 1.82
N LEU A 229 38.38 19.31 0.66
CA LEU A 229 38.68 17.88 0.56
C LEU A 229 40.19 17.61 0.43
N SER A 230 40.99 18.61 0.81
CA SER A 230 42.44 18.50 0.83
C SER A 230 43.03 19.09 2.11
N SER A 231 44.13 18.50 2.56
CA SER A 231 44.92 18.94 3.71
C SER A 231 46.39 19.08 3.30
N VAL A 232 47.12 19.97 3.98
CA VAL A 232 48.56 20.13 3.76
C VAL A 232 49.27 18.86 4.22
N ALA A 233 49.99 18.21 3.30
CA ALA A 233 50.80 17.03 3.58
C ALA A 233 52.24 17.42 3.92
N GLU A 234 52.83 18.31 3.12
CA GLU A 234 54.23 18.74 3.28
C GLU A 234 54.40 20.16 2.76
N ASN A 235 55.07 21.02 3.55
CA ASN A 235 55.52 22.33 3.09
C ASN A 235 56.95 22.21 2.58
N THR A 236 57.16 22.55 1.31
CA THR A 236 58.46 22.35 0.66
C THR A 236 59.44 23.48 0.93
N GLU A 237 58.98 24.57 1.58
CA GLU A 237 59.73 25.81 1.86
C GLU A 237 60.30 26.53 0.62
N ILE A 238 60.04 26.01 -0.60
CA ILE A 238 60.45 26.65 -1.85
C ILE A 238 59.56 27.86 -2.09
N PRO A 239 60.12 29.09 -2.13
CA PRO A 239 59.33 30.29 -2.37
C PRO A 239 58.86 30.35 -3.82
N LEU A 240 57.61 30.77 -4.04
CA LEU A 240 57.01 30.87 -5.37
C LEU A 240 57.74 31.88 -6.28
N THR A 241 58.49 32.81 -5.69
CA THR A 241 59.33 33.79 -6.40
C THR A 241 60.59 33.18 -7.00
N ALA A 242 61.04 32.01 -6.52
CA ALA A 242 62.20 31.31 -7.06
C ALA A 242 61.89 30.55 -8.35
N LEU A 243 60.61 30.23 -8.62
CA LEU A 243 60.19 29.51 -9.82
C LEU A 243 60.12 30.43 -11.05
N ASP A 244 60.30 29.83 -12.23
CA ASP A 244 60.11 30.52 -13.50
C ASP A 244 58.61 30.87 -13.75
N GLY A 245 58.34 31.70 -14.77
CA GLY A 245 56.97 32.13 -15.08
C GLY A 245 56.05 31.04 -15.64
N LEU A 246 56.58 29.94 -16.16
CA LEU A 246 55.81 28.81 -16.69
C LEU A 246 55.49 27.82 -15.56
N GLU A 247 56.48 27.47 -14.75
CA GLU A 247 56.41 26.67 -13.53
C GLU A 247 55.43 27.29 -12.53
N ARG A 248 55.51 28.60 -12.29
CA ARG A 248 54.56 29.31 -11.42
C ARG A 248 53.12 29.12 -11.89
N ARG A 249 52.86 29.26 -13.20
CA ARG A 249 51.52 29.06 -13.78
C ARG A 249 51.06 27.61 -13.73
N GLN A 250 51.97 26.64 -13.77
CA GLN A 250 51.66 25.23 -13.61
C GLN A 250 51.29 24.89 -12.16
N ILE A 251 52.02 25.42 -11.19
CA ILE A 251 51.72 25.27 -9.75
C ILE A 251 50.42 25.99 -9.38
N GLU A 252 50.17 27.18 -9.91
CA GLU A 252 48.89 27.89 -9.75
C GLU A 252 47.70 27.11 -10.30
N ARG A 253 47.91 26.30 -11.35
CA ARG A 253 46.91 25.38 -11.90
C ARG A 253 46.87 24.03 -11.22
N THR A 254 47.76 23.80 -10.26
CA THR A 254 48.06 22.55 -9.55
C THR A 254 48.56 21.41 -10.45
N LEU A 255 49.43 20.58 -9.90
CA LEU A 255 49.94 19.37 -10.56
C LEU A 255 49.51 18.13 -9.76
N SER A 256 48.73 17.24 -10.37
CA SER A 256 48.25 16.03 -9.71
C SER A 256 49.36 14.96 -9.61
N ALA A 257 49.37 14.21 -8.51
CA ALA A 257 50.26 13.08 -8.26
C ALA A 257 49.48 11.89 -7.67
N GLY A 258 49.86 10.67 -8.04
CA GLY A 258 49.28 9.43 -7.51
C GLY A 258 49.85 9.00 -6.16
N SER A 259 50.94 9.62 -5.70
CA SER A 259 51.57 9.32 -4.40
C SER A 259 52.36 10.51 -3.86
N LEU A 260 52.70 10.46 -2.57
CA LEU A 260 53.56 11.47 -1.94
C LEU A 260 54.95 11.51 -2.59
N GLU A 261 55.50 10.36 -2.98
CA GLU A 261 56.83 10.28 -3.59
C GLU A 261 56.84 10.92 -4.98
N GLU A 262 55.83 10.63 -5.79
CA GLU A 262 55.67 11.28 -7.10
C GLU A 262 55.49 12.81 -6.96
N ALA A 263 54.77 13.25 -5.94
CA ALA A 263 54.64 14.69 -5.64
C ALA A 263 56.00 15.32 -5.27
N ARG A 264 56.82 14.62 -4.48
CA ARG A 264 58.20 15.05 -4.17
C ARG A 264 59.08 15.07 -5.40
N GLU A 265 58.98 14.10 -6.30
CA GLU A 265 59.72 14.10 -7.58
C GLU A 265 59.33 15.28 -8.48
N ILE A 266 58.03 15.63 -8.52
CA ILE A 266 57.56 16.84 -9.22
C ILE A 266 58.22 18.08 -8.62
N VAL A 267 58.21 18.22 -7.28
CA VAL A 267 58.83 19.36 -6.58
C VAL A 267 60.35 19.39 -6.79
N ALA A 268 61.03 18.25 -6.70
CA ALA A 268 62.48 18.15 -6.87
C ALA A 268 62.93 18.58 -8.28
N ARG A 269 62.13 18.25 -9.32
CA ARG A 269 62.39 18.74 -10.69
C ARG A 269 62.31 20.26 -10.79
N LEU A 270 61.36 20.89 -10.10
CA LEU A 270 61.22 22.35 -10.08
C LEU A 270 62.40 23.02 -9.34
N GLY A 271 62.85 22.42 -8.23
CA GLY A 271 64.00 22.92 -7.47
C GLY A 271 65.36 22.76 -8.18
N ALA A 272 65.54 21.67 -8.94
CA ALA A 272 66.76 21.40 -9.69
C ALA A 272 66.95 22.34 -10.91
N VAL A 273 65.85 22.83 -11.49
CA VAL A 273 65.89 23.78 -12.62
C VAL A 273 66.16 25.21 -12.14
N SER A 274 65.71 25.56 -10.92
CA SER A 274 65.87 26.91 -10.34
C SER A 274 67.31 27.25 -9.89
N THR A 275 68.23 26.27 -9.87
CA THR A 275 69.63 26.44 -9.42
C THR A 275 70.67 26.44 -10.54
N SER A 276 70.26 26.38 -11.81
CA SER A 276 71.11 26.59 -13.00
C SER A 276 70.84 27.95 -13.64
#